data_AF-A0A7K4DFT6-F1
#
_entry.id   AF-A0A7K4DFT6-F1
#
_cell.length_a   1.000
_cell.length_b   1.000
_cell.length_c   1.000
_cell.angle_alpha   90.00
_cell.angle_beta   90.00
_cell.angle_gamma   90.00
#
_symmetry.space_group_name_H-M   'P 1'
#
loop_
_entity.id
_entity.type
_entity.pdbx_description
1 polymer ?
#
loop_
_entity_poly.entity_id
_entity_poly.type
_entity_poly.pdbx_seq_one_letter_code
_entity_poly.pdbx_strand_id
1 'polypeptide(L)'
;AREALISYYMRLRNLASGDKPVPVTARQLEALVRLAEASARMRLSNTIDTEDTDRILRIVDACLRQVAYDAESGSFDIDKLVTGVTKSQRDIIRSVKETVRNLSGESGGQAKIDEVIDILTQQGFSRDRIEYAIEQLKRGGELLEPRHGLIKVIG
;
A
#
# COMPACT_ATOMS: atom_id res chain seq x y z
N ALA A 1 5.20 -27.15 -15.32
CA ALA A 1 5.80 -25.85 -14.94
C ALA A 1 4.99 -24.65 -15.46
N ARG A 2 4.88 -24.42 -16.78
CA ARG A 2 4.22 -23.25 -17.37
C ARG A 2 2.78 -22.99 -16.87
N GLU A 3 1.95 -24.03 -16.80
CA GLU A 3 0.56 -23.90 -16.34
C GLU A 3 0.45 -23.44 -14.89
N ALA A 4 1.36 -23.87 -14.02
CA ALA A 4 1.35 -23.48 -12.61
C ALA A 4 1.69 -21.99 -12.44
N LEU A 5 2.64 -21.45 -13.23
CA LEU A 5 2.96 -20.02 -13.26
C LEU A 5 1.78 -19.19 -13.79
N ILE A 6 1.13 -19.64 -14.88
CA ILE A 6 -0.06 -18.98 -15.44
C ILE A 6 -1.22 -19.01 -14.45
N SER A 7 -1.46 -20.16 -13.81
CA SER A 7 -2.52 -20.31 -12.82
C SER A 7 -2.30 -19.41 -11.61
N TYR A 8 -1.06 -19.29 -11.14
CA TYR A 8 -0.70 -18.38 -10.06
C TYR A 8 -0.90 -16.91 -10.46
N TYR A 9 -0.49 -16.54 -11.67
CA TYR A 9 -0.74 -15.22 -12.24
C TYR A 9 -2.25 -14.90 -12.35
N MET A 10 -3.07 -15.85 -12.83
CA MET A 10 -4.53 -15.70 -12.88
C MET A 10 -5.14 -15.54 -11.49
N ARG A 11 -4.66 -16.30 -10.49
CA ARG A 11 -5.08 -16.13 -9.09
C ARG A 11 -4.77 -14.72 -8.60
N LEU A 12 -3.54 -14.24 -8.76
CA LEU A 12 -3.14 -12.88 -8.40
C LEU A 12 -4.00 -11.82 -9.09
N ARG A 13 -4.28 -12.01 -10.39
CA ARG A 13 -5.13 -11.11 -11.17
C ARG A 13 -6.56 -11.07 -10.65
N ASN A 14 -7.15 -12.21 -10.31
CA ASN A 14 -8.51 -12.28 -9.77
C ASN A 14 -8.59 -11.65 -8.37
N LEU A 15 -7.58 -11.85 -7.54
CA LEU A 15 -7.45 -11.17 -6.23
C LEU A 15 -7.37 -9.63 -6.36
N ALA A 16 -6.87 -9.12 -7.49
CA ALA A 16 -6.79 -7.69 -7.78
C ALA A 16 -8.05 -7.12 -8.46
N SER A 17 -9.05 -7.93 -8.81
CA SER A 17 -10.18 -7.55 -9.69
C SER A 17 -11.39 -6.89 -9.00
N GLY A 18 -11.25 -6.35 -7.80
CA GLY A 18 -12.25 -5.43 -7.22
C GLY A 18 -11.66 -4.03 -7.26
N ASP A 19 -12.42 -3.00 -7.68
CA ASP A 19 -12.18 -1.54 -7.74
C ASP A 19 -10.86 -0.98 -7.12
N LYS A 20 -9.72 -1.54 -7.51
CA LYS A 20 -8.40 -1.37 -6.89
C LYS A 20 -7.39 -0.99 -7.97
N PRO A 21 -6.45 -0.10 -7.67
CA PRO A 21 -5.84 0.76 -8.69
C PRO A 21 -4.65 0.11 -9.41
N VAL A 22 -4.29 -1.14 -9.07
CA VAL A 22 -3.07 -1.76 -9.58
C VAL A 22 -3.38 -2.89 -10.54
N PRO A 23 -3.12 -2.70 -11.85
CA PRO A 23 -3.25 -3.78 -12.79
C PRO A 23 -2.12 -4.80 -12.59
N VAL A 24 -2.51 -6.06 -12.32
CA VAL A 24 -1.64 -7.22 -12.51
C VAL A 24 -1.33 -7.33 -14.01
N THR A 25 -0.11 -6.97 -14.41
CA THR A 25 0.30 -6.86 -15.82
C THR A 25 1.10 -8.07 -16.29
N ALA A 26 1.21 -8.25 -17.61
CA ALA A 26 2.01 -9.30 -18.24
C ALA A 26 3.49 -9.32 -17.77
N ARG A 27 4.03 -8.19 -17.30
CA ARG A 27 5.37 -8.10 -16.70
C ARG A 27 5.54 -9.00 -15.47
N GLN A 28 4.49 -9.21 -14.70
CA GLN A 28 4.54 -10.07 -13.51
C GLN A 28 4.68 -11.54 -13.88
N LEU A 29 4.03 -11.99 -14.95
CA LEU A 29 4.22 -13.33 -15.48
C LEU A 29 5.66 -13.53 -15.97
N GLU A 30 6.22 -12.54 -16.67
CA GLU A 30 7.61 -12.58 -17.13
C GLU A 30 8.60 -12.67 -15.95
N ALA A 31 8.38 -11.90 -14.88
CA ALA A 31 9.19 -11.97 -13.67
C ALA A 31 9.16 -13.36 -13.01
N LEU A 32 7.97 -13.98 -12.93
CA LEU A 32 7.82 -15.34 -12.41
C LEU A 32 8.58 -16.38 -13.26
N VAL A 33 8.55 -16.24 -14.59
CA VAL A 33 9.32 -17.11 -15.50
C VAL A 33 10.82 -16.93 -15.27
N ARG A 34 11.33 -15.69 -15.19
CA ARG A 34 12.75 -15.43 -14.94
C ARG A 34 13.24 -16.02 -13.61
N LEU A 35 12.42 -15.95 -12.57
CA LEU A 35 12.72 -16.56 -11.26
C LEU A 35 12.76 -18.09 -11.36
N ALA A 36 11.81 -18.70 -12.08
CA ALA A 36 11.77 -20.15 -12.28
C ALA A 36 12.98 -20.64 -13.09
N GLU A 37 13.41 -19.90 -14.12
CA GLU A 37 14.65 -20.16 -14.85
C GLU A 37 15.89 -20.04 -13.96
N ALA A 38 15.93 -19.04 -13.07
CA ALA A 38 17.04 -18.88 -12.13
C ALA A 38 17.12 -20.06 -11.15
N SER A 39 15.98 -20.57 -10.66
CA SER A 39 15.92 -21.78 -9.83
C SER A 39 16.45 -23.00 -10.59
N ALA A 40 16.04 -23.19 -11.85
CA ALA A 40 16.54 -24.29 -12.69
C ALA A 40 18.06 -24.19 -12.91
N ARG A 41 18.57 -23.00 -13.23
CA ARG A 41 20.02 -22.76 -13.40
C ARG A 41 20.81 -23.05 -12.12
N MET A 42 20.26 -22.75 -10.95
CA MET A 42 20.91 -23.01 -9.66
C MET A 42 21.11 -24.51 -9.39
N ARG A 43 20.24 -25.38 -9.94
CA ARG A 43 20.42 -26.84 -9.91
C ARG A 43 21.23 -27.39 -11.08
N LEU A 44 21.76 -26.51 -11.95
CA LEU A 44 22.41 -26.86 -13.23
C LEU A 44 21.46 -27.56 -14.23
N SER A 45 20.16 -27.24 -14.18
CA SER A 45 19.19 -27.72 -15.15
C SER A 45 18.98 -26.70 -16.28
N ASN A 46 18.81 -27.21 -17.50
CA ASN A 46 18.43 -26.43 -18.68
C ASN A 46 16.90 -26.31 -18.84
N THR A 47 16.12 -27.01 -18.02
CA THR A 47 14.65 -27.04 -18.08
C THR A 47 14.06 -26.69 -16.72
N ILE A 48 12.95 -25.95 -16.74
CA ILE A 48 12.19 -25.59 -15.54
C ILE A 48 11.29 -26.77 -15.17
N ASP A 49 11.53 -27.34 -13.99
CA ASP A 49 10.70 -28.43 -13.47
C ASP A 49 9.61 -27.92 -12.52
N THR A 50 8.75 -28.84 -12.07
CA THR A 50 7.71 -28.55 -11.08
C THR A 50 8.31 -28.06 -9.77
N GLU A 51 9.44 -28.61 -9.33
CA GLU A 51 10.12 -28.22 -8.10
C GLU A 51 10.57 -26.75 -8.12
N ASP A 52 11.05 -26.26 -9.27
CA ASP A 52 11.45 -24.85 -9.43
C ASP A 52 10.23 -23.93 -9.33
N THR A 53 9.14 -24.35 -9.95
CA THR A 53 7.88 -23.60 -9.89
C THR A 53 7.38 -23.54 -8.45
N ASP A 54 7.32 -24.67 -7.76
CA ASP A 54 6.87 -24.74 -6.36
C ASP A 54 7.74 -23.90 -5.44
N ARG A 55 9.07 -23.95 -5.60
CA ARG A 55 10.01 -23.14 -4.82
C ARG A 55 9.75 -21.66 -5.02
N ILE A 56 9.68 -21.19 -6.27
CA ILE A 56 9.47 -19.77 -6.56
C ILE A 56 8.09 -19.32 -6.12
N LEU A 57 7.04 -20.11 -6.35
CA LEU A 57 5.69 -19.77 -5.90
C LEU A 57 5.61 -19.64 -4.37
N ARG A 58 6.28 -20.53 -3.62
CA ARG A 58 6.39 -20.41 -2.15
C ARG A 58 7.12 -19.15 -1.71
N ILE A 59 8.23 -18.81 -2.36
CA ILE A 59 9.00 -17.59 -2.05
C ILE A 59 8.15 -16.35 -2.33
N VAL A 60 7.54 -16.28 -3.52
CA VAL A 60 6.71 -15.14 -3.90
C VAL A 60 5.51 -15.03 -2.97
N ASP A 61 4.82 -16.12 -2.64
CA ASP A 61 3.71 -16.12 -1.69
C ASP A 61 4.15 -15.64 -0.30
N ALA A 62 5.32 -16.08 0.18
CA ALA A 62 5.87 -15.63 1.46
C ALA A 62 6.22 -14.13 1.44
N CYS A 63 6.85 -13.63 0.37
CA CYS A 63 7.13 -12.20 0.20
C CYS A 63 5.84 -11.39 0.12
N LEU A 64 4.84 -11.87 -0.63
CA LEU A 64 3.54 -11.22 -0.70
C LEU A 64 2.85 -11.21 0.66
N ARG A 65 2.89 -12.30 1.43
CA ARG A 65 2.37 -12.33 2.81
C ARG A 65 3.08 -11.33 3.72
N GLN A 66 4.41 -11.28 3.68
CA GLN A 66 5.17 -10.36 4.53
C GLN A 66 4.87 -8.89 4.25
N VAL A 67 4.57 -8.56 2.99
CA VAL A 67 4.31 -7.17 2.60
C VAL A 67 2.82 -6.83 2.57
N ALA A 68 1.93 -7.81 2.35
CA ALA A 68 0.47 -7.64 2.25
C ALA A 68 -0.31 -8.04 3.50
N TYR A 69 0.31 -8.65 4.52
CA TYR A 69 -0.37 -8.94 5.78
C TYR A 69 -0.49 -7.66 6.61
N ASP A 70 -1.70 -7.14 6.69
CA ASP A 70 -2.07 -6.09 7.64
C ASP A 70 -2.60 -6.74 8.92
N ALA A 71 -1.82 -6.63 10.00
CA ALA A 71 -2.15 -7.20 11.30
C ALA A 71 -3.41 -6.57 11.92
N GLU A 72 -3.85 -5.39 11.48
CA GLU A 72 -5.06 -4.74 11.97
C GLU A 72 -6.34 -5.23 11.27
N SER A 73 -6.28 -5.62 9.98
CA SER A 73 -7.46 -6.05 9.21
C SER A 73 -7.58 -7.56 9.00
N GLY A 74 -6.51 -8.32 9.28
CA GLY A 74 -6.49 -9.78 9.08
C GLY A 74 -6.63 -10.21 7.62
N SER A 75 -6.44 -9.28 6.66
CA SER A 75 -6.64 -9.51 5.23
C SER A 75 -5.42 -9.08 4.40
N PHE A 76 -5.29 -9.65 3.20
CA PHE A 76 -4.21 -9.36 2.26
C PHE A 76 -4.43 -7.98 1.59
N ASP A 77 -3.70 -6.96 2.02
CA ASP A 77 -3.78 -5.61 1.47
C ASP A 77 -2.64 -5.33 0.46
N ILE A 78 -2.93 -5.62 -0.81
CA ILE A 78 -2.02 -5.50 -1.96
C ILE A 78 -1.65 -4.03 -2.27
N ASP A 79 -2.38 -3.03 -1.74
CA ASP A 79 -2.07 -1.62 -1.97
C ASP A 79 -0.69 -1.22 -1.38
N LYS A 80 -0.27 -1.86 -0.28
CA LYS A 80 1.05 -1.68 0.34
C LYS A 80 2.20 -2.19 -0.53
N LEU A 81 1.97 -3.26 -1.29
CA LEU A 81 2.97 -3.89 -2.18
C LEU A 81 3.39 -3.01 -3.35
N VAL A 82 2.49 -2.17 -3.85
CA VAL A 82 2.67 -1.49 -5.14
C VAL A 82 2.98 0.00 -4.95
N THR A 83 2.35 0.64 -3.97
CA THR A 83 2.49 2.09 -3.75
C THR A 83 3.24 2.44 -2.47
N GLY A 84 3.53 1.45 -1.62
CA GLY A 84 4.10 1.66 -0.28
C GLY A 84 3.09 2.15 0.77
N VAL A 85 1.84 2.43 0.38
CA VAL A 85 0.78 3.01 1.23
C VAL A 85 -0.57 2.31 0.94
N THR A 86 -1.28 1.87 1.98
CA THR A 86 -2.59 1.19 1.78
C THR A 86 -3.65 2.16 1.24
N LYS A 87 -4.75 1.65 0.64
CA LYS A 87 -5.88 2.52 0.22
C LYS A 87 -6.44 3.31 1.40
N SER A 88 -6.61 2.66 2.55
CA SER A 88 -7.04 3.31 3.79
C SER A 88 -6.07 4.42 4.21
N GLN A 89 -4.75 4.21 4.08
CA GLN A 89 -3.75 5.25 4.36
C GLN A 89 -3.78 6.40 3.35
N ARG A 90 -4.03 6.14 2.05
CA ARG A 90 -4.19 7.21 1.05
C ARG A 90 -5.45 8.02 1.29
N ASP A 91 -6.55 7.36 1.63
CA ASP A 91 -7.84 8.01 1.86
C ASP A 91 -7.75 8.90 3.11
N ILE A 92 -7.16 8.41 4.21
CA ILE A 92 -6.97 9.25 5.41
C ILE A 92 -6.00 10.41 5.16
N ILE A 93 -4.91 10.21 4.40
CA ILE A 93 -3.98 11.29 4.04
C ILE A 93 -4.70 12.37 3.20
N ARG A 94 -5.55 11.95 2.26
CA ARG A 94 -6.36 12.89 1.45
C ARG A 94 -7.32 13.67 2.33
N SER A 95 -8.08 12.97 3.18
CA SER A 95 -9.05 13.59 4.09
C SER A 95 -8.37 14.56 5.05
N VAL A 96 -7.19 14.23 5.61
CA VAL A 96 -6.41 15.15 6.45
C VAL A 96 -6.05 16.42 5.69
N LYS A 97 -5.50 16.32 4.48
CA LYS A 97 -5.11 17.51 3.68
C LYS A 97 -6.32 18.38 3.33
N GLU A 98 -7.44 17.77 2.98
CA GLU A 98 -8.67 18.47 2.62
C GLU A 98 -9.29 19.19 3.82
N THR A 99 -9.42 18.51 4.96
CA THR A 99 -9.93 19.11 6.20
C THR A 99 -9.03 20.25 6.67
N VAL A 100 -7.71 20.09 6.64
CA VAL A 100 -6.77 21.16 7.00
C VAL A 100 -6.92 22.36 6.04
N ARG A 101 -7.07 22.13 4.73
CA ARG A 101 -7.24 23.20 3.74
C ARG A 101 -8.55 23.97 3.97
N ASN A 102 -9.64 23.25 4.24
CA ASN A 102 -10.95 23.86 4.49
C ASN A 102 -10.92 24.75 5.74
N LEU A 103 -10.41 24.22 6.87
CA LEU A 103 -10.28 24.99 8.11
C LEU A 103 -9.30 26.17 7.99
N SER A 104 -8.20 25.98 7.24
CA SER A 104 -7.22 27.04 6.99
C SER A 104 -7.79 28.18 6.14
N GLY A 105 -8.72 27.89 5.22
CA GLY A 105 -9.39 28.89 4.38
C GLY A 105 -10.31 29.81 5.18
N GLU A 106 -10.92 29.30 6.25
CA GLU A 106 -11.84 30.05 7.11
C GLU A 106 -11.12 30.83 8.24
N SER A 107 -9.94 30.39 8.66
CA SER A 107 -9.27 30.87 9.90
C SER A 107 -7.91 31.57 9.69
N GLY A 108 -7.68 32.21 8.55
CA GLY A 108 -6.46 33.01 8.34
C GLY A 108 -5.20 32.18 8.02
N GLY A 109 -5.38 30.99 7.46
CA GLY A 109 -4.31 30.18 6.87
C GLY A 109 -3.72 29.10 7.78
N GLN A 110 -4.36 28.75 8.90
CA GLN A 110 -3.95 27.68 9.81
C GLN A 110 -5.18 26.92 10.33
N ALA A 111 -5.01 25.63 10.64
CA ALA A 111 -6.04 24.77 11.23
C ALA A 111 -5.58 24.19 12.57
N LYS A 112 -6.48 24.05 13.54
CA LYS A 112 -6.16 23.37 14.81
C LYS A 112 -6.15 21.85 14.64
N ILE A 113 -5.15 21.19 15.22
CA ILE A 113 -5.03 19.73 15.16
C ILE A 113 -6.25 19.05 15.78
N ASP A 114 -6.74 19.55 16.93
CA ASP A 114 -7.89 18.96 17.61
C ASP A 114 -9.17 19.02 16.76
N GLU A 115 -9.42 20.14 16.08
CA GLU A 115 -10.58 20.30 15.20
C GLU A 115 -10.49 19.35 13.98
N VAL A 116 -9.29 19.16 13.42
CA VAL A 116 -9.06 18.21 12.32
C VAL A 116 -9.33 16.76 12.79
N ILE A 117 -8.86 16.40 13.99
CA ILE A 117 -9.08 15.08 14.57
C ILE A 117 -10.57 14.85 14.80
N ASP A 118 -11.29 15.83 15.36
CA ASP A 118 -12.72 15.70 15.65
C ASP A 118 -13.55 15.49 14.38
N ILE A 119 -13.29 16.28 13.33
CA ILE A 119 -13.98 16.15 12.04
C ILE A 119 -13.73 14.78 11.41
N LEU A 120 -12.48 14.32 11.39
CA LEU A 120 -12.12 13.04 10.78
C LEU A 120 -12.61 11.84 11.61
N THR A 121 -12.69 11.99 12.93
CA THR A 121 -13.29 10.98 13.80
C THR A 121 -14.79 10.84 13.53
N GLN A 122 -15.49 11.96 13.28
CA GLN A 122 -16.91 11.93 12.85
C GLN A 122 -17.09 11.29 11.47
N GLN A 123 -16.09 11.34 10.60
CA GLN A 123 -16.07 10.65 9.31
C GLN A 123 -15.72 9.16 9.43
N GLY A 124 -15.47 8.65 10.64
CA GLY A 124 -15.24 7.24 10.92
C GLY A 124 -13.78 6.80 10.92
N PHE A 125 -12.82 7.72 10.89
CA PHE A 125 -11.40 7.40 11.06
C PHE A 125 -11.05 7.25 12.54
N SER A 126 -10.15 6.33 12.90
CA SER A 126 -9.65 6.22 14.27
C SER A 126 -8.64 7.33 14.57
N ARG A 127 -8.66 7.84 15.80
CA ARG A 127 -7.77 8.90 16.28
C ARG A 127 -6.29 8.58 16.02
N ASP A 128 -5.85 7.38 16.38
CA ASP A 128 -4.45 6.95 16.22
C ASP A 128 -3.99 7.00 14.76
N ARG A 129 -4.88 6.65 13.81
CA ARG A 129 -4.57 6.70 12.38
C ARG A 129 -4.48 8.13 11.87
N ILE A 130 -5.34 9.02 12.37
CA ILE A 130 -5.31 10.45 12.01
C ILE A 130 -4.01 11.08 12.52
N GLU A 131 -3.66 10.86 13.78
CA GLU A 131 -2.44 11.37 14.40
C GLU A 131 -1.19 10.86 13.67
N TYR A 132 -1.15 9.57 13.34
CA TYR A 132 -0.08 8.99 12.53
C TYR A 132 0.02 9.67 11.14
N ALA A 133 -1.10 9.88 10.46
CA ALA A 133 -1.12 10.51 9.15
C ALA A 133 -0.63 11.97 9.20
N ILE A 134 -1.03 12.73 10.22
CA ILE A 134 -0.55 14.11 10.42
C ILE A 134 0.97 14.13 10.65
N GLU A 135 1.50 13.24 11.48
CA GLU A 135 2.95 13.12 11.71
C GLU A 135 3.73 12.75 10.45
N GLN A 136 3.21 11.82 9.63
CA GLN A 136 3.84 11.48 8.34
C GLN A 136 3.89 12.69 7.41
N LEU A 137 2.80 13.46 7.33
CA LEU A 137 2.72 14.65 6.48
C LEU A 137 3.63 15.78 6.98
N LYS A 138 3.81 15.92 8.30
CA LYS A 138 4.80 16.84 8.88
C LYS A 138 6.23 16.44 8.51
N ARG A 139 6.57 15.16 8.67
CA ARG A 139 7.91 14.64 8.29
C ARG A 139 8.18 14.75 6.79
N GLY A 140 7.15 14.57 5.97
CA GLY A 140 7.22 14.73 4.52
C GLY A 140 7.28 16.19 4.05
N GLY A 141 7.15 17.16 4.95
CA GLY A 141 7.16 18.60 4.62
C GLY A 141 5.88 19.08 3.93
N GLU A 142 4.80 18.29 3.94
CA GLU A 142 3.51 18.64 3.34
C GLU A 142 2.60 19.39 4.32
N LEU A 143 2.82 19.21 5.63
CA LEU A 143 2.23 20.00 6.70
C LEU A 143 3.33 20.72 7.49
N LEU A 144 3.12 22.02 7.73
CA LEU A 144 3.91 22.80 8.68
C LEU A 144 3.14 22.94 9.98
N GLU A 145 3.84 22.88 11.11
CA GLU A 145 3.31 23.28 12.42
C GLU A 145 4.04 24.54 12.89
N PRO A 146 3.58 25.76 12.53
CA PRO A 146 4.26 27.00 12.90
C PRO A 146 4.16 27.29 14.40
N ARG A 147 3.11 26.79 15.04
CA ARG A 147 2.82 26.89 16.47
C ARG A 147 2.24 25.57 16.94
N HIS A 148 2.59 25.18 18.17
CA HIS A 148 2.11 23.94 18.76
C HIS A 148 0.57 23.85 18.68
N GLY A 149 0.07 22.78 18.08
CA GLY A 149 -1.36 22.53 17.88
C GLY A 149 -1.99 23.20 16.66
N LEU A 150 -1.22 23.94 15.85
CA LEU A 150 -1.69 24.62 14.64
C LEU A 150 -0.92 24.16 13.41
N ILE A 151 -1.62 23.56 12.45
CA ILE A 151 -1.05 23.00 11.23
C ILE A 151 -1.51 23.75 9.98
N LYS A 152 -0.65 23.78 8.96
CA LYS A 152 -0.91 24.42 7.67
C LYS A 152 -0.35 23.53 6.55
N VAL A 153 -1.11 23.37 5.46
CA VAL A 153 -0.61 22.69 4.25
C VAL A 153 0.45 23.54 3.55
N ILE A 154 1.59 22.94 3.24
CA ILE A 154 2.62 23.50 2.38
C ILE A 154 2.40 22.91 0.98
N GLY A 155 1.81 23.68 0.06
CA GLY A 155 1.47 23.23 -1.29
C GLY A 155 0.21 23.88 -1.83
#